data_AF-A0A2A8ZWF1-F1
#
_entry.id   AF-A0A2A8ZWF1-F1
#
_cell.length_a   1.000
_cell.length_b   1.000
_cell.length_c   1.000
_cell.angle_alpha   90.00
_cell.angle_beta   90.00
_cell.angle_gamma   90.00
#
_symmetry.space_group_name_H-M   'P 1'
#
loop_
_entity.id
_entity.type
_entity.pdbx_description
1 polymer ?
#
loop_
_entity_poly.entity_id
_entity_poly.type
_entity_poly.pdbx_seq_one_letter_code
_entity_poly.pdbx_strand_id
1 'polypeptide(L)'
;MNAKAKQLNLSNETHFVNATGLPNAQQQESKMTAFDVATLAQHLLKTYPEVLDITKLTNYTLSYNGATKMTTNKMLDTSNDELYFQGIDGLKTGFTNEAGYCFTGTAKQGENRLLSVVMGTNEDTKRFIETKNIFIWM
;
A
#
# COMPACT_ATOMS: atom_id res chain seq x y z
N MET A 1 -4.37 -12.53 11.93
CA MET A 1 -4.89 -11.56 10.93
C MET A 1 -6.41 -11.65 10.79
N ASN A 2 -7.00 -12.81 10.47
CA ASN A 2 -8.46 -12.96 10.33
C ASN A 2 -9.29 -12.50 11.55
N ALA A 3 -8.81 -12.73 12.78
CA ALA A 3 -9.48 -12.21 13.98
C ALA A 3 -9.54 -10.67 14.00
N LYS A 4 -8.44 -10.00 13.62
CA LYS A 4 -8.38 -8.54 13.51
C LYS A 4 -9.25 -8.02 12.36
N ALA A 5 -9.33 -8.74 11.24
CA ALA A 5 -10.23 -8.42 10.14
C ALA A 5 -11.70 -8.35 10.62
N LYS A 6 -12.14 -9.35 11.38
CA LYS A 6 -13.47 -9.37 12.01
C LYS A 6 -13.65 -8.21 12.99
N GLN A 7 -12.66 -7.92 13.83
CA GLN A 7 -12.72 -6.78 14.76
C GLN A 7 -12.84 -5.42 14.06
N LEU A 8 -12.27 -5.29 12.86
CA LEU A 8 -12.35 -4.09 12.04
C LEU A 8 -13.60 -4.06 11.15
N ASN A 9 -14.49 -5.04 11.28
CA ASN A 9 -15.68 -5.21 10.44
C ASN A 9 -15.36 -5.22 8.94
N LEU A 10 -14.21 -5.79 8.56
CA LEU A 10 -13.92 -6.05 7.16
C LEU A 10 -14.91 -7.07 6.60
N SER A 11 -15.21 -6.97 5.31
CA SER A 11 -16.20 -7.83 4.67
C SER A 11 -15.84 -9.32 4.78
N ASN A 12 -16.84 -10.19 4.60
CA ASN A 12 -16.63 -11.64 4.57
C ASN A 12 -15.78 -12.12 3.38
N GLU A 13 -15.52 -11.24 2.40
CA GLU A 13 -14.59 -11.52 1.29
C GLU A 13 -13.12 -11.41 1.73
N THR A 14 -12.85 -10.74 2.87
CA THR A 14 -11.51 -10.64 3.42
C THR A 14 -11.10 -11.95 4.11
N HIS A 15 -10.03 -12.57 3.62
CA HIS A 15 -9.41 -13.73 4.23
C HIS A 15 -7.89 -13.71 4.06
N PHE A 16 -7.16 -13.96 5.13
CA PHE A 16 -5.71 -14.08 5.15
C PHE A 16 -5.29 -15.53 5.38
N VAL A 17 -4.44 -16.03 4.49
CA VAL A 17 -3.85 -17.37 4.62
C VAL A 17 -2.49 -17.35 5.32
N ASN A 18 -1.79 -16.21 5.32
CA ASN A 18 -0.50 -15.99 5.98
C ASN A 18 -0.20 -14.49 6.15
N ALA A 19 0.98 -14.17 6.68
CA ALA A 19 1.43 -12.80 6.95
C ALA A 19 2.13 -12.08 5.80
N THR A 20 2.50 -12.77 4.72
CA THR A 20 3.31 -12.21 3.64
C THR A 20 2.49 -11.78 2.43
N GLY A 21 1.31 -12.38 2.26
CA GLY A 21 0.47 -12.22 1.07
C GLY A 21 0.87 -13.12 -0.10
N LEU A 22 1.96 -13.88 0.01
CA LEU A 22 2.30 -14.91 -0.98
C LEU A 22 1.31 -16.09 -0.90
N PRO A 23 1.11 -16.86 -1.99
CA PRO A 23 0.36 -18.11 -1.91
C PRO A 23 0.96 -19.04 -0.84
N ASN A 24 0.11 -19.72 -0.07
CA ASN A 24 0.58 -20.72 0.88
C ASN A 24 0.99 -22.03 0.17
N ALA A 25 1.44 -23.04 0.93
CA ALA A 25 1.87 -24.33 0.37
C ALA A 25 0.76 -25.06 -0.42
N GLN A 26 -0.51 -24.74 -0.14
CA GLN A 26 -1.69 -25.25 -0.84
C GLN A 26 -2.13 -24.35 -2.00
N GLN A 27 -1.29 -23.38 -2.41
CA GLN A 27 -1.57 -22.40 -3.47
C GLN A 27 -2.81 -21.52 -3.20
N GLN A 28 -3.20 -21.39 -1.94
CA GLN A 28 -4.28 -20.49 -1.56
C GLN A 28 -3.73 -19.07 -1.40
N GLU A 29 -4.51 -18.07 -1.81
CA GLU A 29 -4.15 -16.67 -1.71
C GLU A 29 -4.93 -15.93 -0.61
N SER A 30 -4.34 -14.85 -0.11
CA SER A 30 -5.08 -13.90 0.73
C SER A 30 -5.92 -12.99 -0.17
N LYS A 31 -7.12 -12.64 0.28
CA LYS A 31 -8.07 -11.81 -0.46
C LYS A 31 -8.58 -10.67 0.41
N MET A 32 -8.78 -9.51 -0.20
CA MET A 32 -9.41 -8.33 0.37
C MET A 32 -10.04 -7.51 -0.76
N THR A 33 -11.14 -6.82 -0.49
CA THR A 33 -11.68 -5.81 -1.40
C THR A 33 -10.89 -4.51 -1.30
N ALA A 34 -10.94 -3.65 -2.31
CA ALA A 34 -10.30 -2.33 -2.25
C ALA A 34 -10.82 -1.49 -1.06
N PHE A 35 -12.12 -1.61 -0.76
CA PHE A 35 -12.75 -0.93 0.38
C PHE A 35 -12.24 -1.46 1.74
N ASP A 36 -12.06 -2.77 1.88
CA ASP A 36 -11.50 -3.36 3.10
C ASP A 36 -10.04 -2.95 3.30
N VAL A 37 -9.26 -2.86 2.22
CA VAL A 37 -7.87 -2.36 2.29
C VAL A 37 -7.87 -0.88 2.72
N ALA A 38 -8.77 -0.06 2.19
CA ALA A 38 -8.89 1.34 2.58
C ALA A 38 -9.29 1.47 4.06
N THR A 39 -10.21 0.65 4.53
CA THR A 39 -10.63 0.60 5.94
C THR A 39 -9.47 0.21 6.85
N LEU A 40 -8.72 -0.83 6.49
CA LEU A 40 -7.53 -1.26 7.22
C LEU A 40 -6.45 -0.17 7.25
N ALA A 41 -6.15 0.44 6.10
CA ALA A 41 -5.15 1.50 5.99
C ALA A 41 -5.55 2.74 6.79
N GLN A 42 -6.83 3.13 6.78
CA GLN A 42 -7.33 4.22 7.61
C GLN A 42 -7.17 3.91 9.10
N HIS A 43 -7.51 2.69 9.54
CA HIS A 43 -7.31 2.28 10.94
C HIS A 43 -5.83 2.31 11.32
N LEU A 44 -4.94 1.80 10.45
CA LEU A 44 -3.50 1.79 10.64
C LEU A 44 -2.96 3.22 10.81
N LEU A 45 -3.29 4.13 9.90
CA LEU A 45 -2.82 5.52 9.94
C LEU A 45 -3.31 6.29 11.17
N LYS A 46 -4.55 6.01 11.62
CA LYS A 46 -5.13 6.67 12.81
C LYS A 46 -4.56 6.13 14.12
N THR A 47 -4.29 4.84 14.18
CA THR A 47 -3.92 4.16 15.44
C THR A 47 -2.40 4.11 15.63
N TYR A 48 -1.66 3.99 14.53
CA TYR A 48 -0.20 3.82 14.50
C TYR A 48 0.43 4.77 13.47
N PRO A 49 0.30 6.10 13.63
CA PRO A 49 0.81 7.09 12.68
C PRO A 49 2.32 6.98 12.44
N GLU A 50 3.08 6.43 13.39
CA GLU A 50 4.52 6.15 13.28
C GLU A 50 4.88 5.20 12.12
N VAL A 51 3.92 4.46 11.56
CA VAL A 51 4.15 3.65 10.35
C VAL A 51 4.70 4.48 9.20
N LEU A 52 4.32 5.77 9.14
CA LEU A 52 4.77 6.70 8.12
C LEU A 52 6.26 7.00 8.21
N ASP A 53 6.88 6.87 9.39
CA ASP A 53 8.33 7.04 9.55
C ASP A 53 9.13 6.00 8.76
N ILE A 54 8.51 4.85 8.49
CA ILE A 54 9.08 3.79 7.67
C ILE A 54 8.60 3.91 6.22
N THR A 55 7.31 4.12 5.97
CA THR A 55 6.77 4.07 4.59
C THR A 55 7.17 5.26 3.73
N LYS A 56 7.62 6.37 4.32
CA LYS A 56 8.14 7.54 3.60
C LYS A 56 9.60 7.42 3.18
N LEU A 57 10.32 6.38 3.63
CA LEU A 57 11.73 6.19 3.29
C LEU A 57 11.88 5.78 1.83
N THR A 58 12.81 6.43 1.12
CA THR A 58 13.17 6.06 -0.26
C THR A 58 14.12 4.86 -0.31
N ASN A 59 14.84 4.61 0.78
CA ASN A 59 15.71 3.46 0.95
C ASN A 59 15.90 3.12 2.44
N TYR A 60 16.34 1.89 2.72
CA TYR A 60 16.68 1.45 4.07
C TYR A 60 17.82 0.45 4.04
N THR A 61 18.81 0.62 4.92
CA THR A 61 19.94 -0.31 5.09
C THR A 61 19.63 -1.31 6.19
N LEU A 62 19.63 -2.60 5.85
CA LEU A 62 19.32 -3.68 6.77
C LEU A 62 20.47 -3.89 7.76
N SER A 63 20.17 -3.81 9.05
CA SER A 63 21.18 -3.95 10.11
C SER A 63 21.86 -5.32 10.15
N TYR A 64 21.17 -6.38 9.71
CA TYR A 64 21.66 -7.76 9.83
C TYR A 64 22.68 -8.16 8.75
N ASN A 65 22.72 -7.47 7.61
CA ASN A 65 23.66 -7.80 6.51
C ASN A 65 24.18 -6.58 5.73
N GLY A 66 23.83 -5.36 6.14
CA GLY A 66 24.27 -4.13 5.48
C GLY A 66 23.66 -3.88 4.10
N ALA A 67 22.71 -4.71 3.63
CA ALA A 67 22.12 -4.53 2.31
C ALA A 67 21.15 -3.34 2.31
N THR A 68 21.33 -2.41 1.37
CA THR A 68 20.38 -1.32 1.14
C THR A 68 19.26 -1.78 0.21
N LYS A 69 18.02 -1.53 0.62
CA LYS A 69 16.81 -1.78 -0.16
C LYS A 69 16.20 -0.46 -0.58
N MET A 70 15.94 -0.32 -1.88
CA MET A 70 15.18 0.82 -2.42
C MET A 70 13.70 0.58 -2.22
N THR A 71 12.95 1.65 -2.00
CA THR A 71 11.49 1.59 -1.95
C THR A 71 10.93 1.13 -3.30
N THR A 72 9.86 0.33 -3.24
CA THR A 72 9.07 0.03 -4.43
C THR A 72 7.99 1.08 -4.70
N ASN A 73 7.74 1.99 -3.76
CA ASN A 73 6.80 3.10 -3.96
C ASN A 73 7.48 4.19 -4.80
N LYS A 74 7.29 4.13 -6.11
CA LYS A 74 7.91 5.06 -7.07
C LYS A 74 7.42 6.50 -6.93
N MET A 75 6.27 6.72 -6.29
CA MET A 75 5.75 8.08 -6.08
C MET A 75 6.58 8.89 -5.07
N LEU A 76 7.45 8.27 -4.28
CA LEU A 76 8.35 8.98 -3.34
C LEU A 76 9.55 9.65 -4.04
N ASP A 77 9.81 9.33 -5.31
CA ASP A 77 10.90 9.93 -6.08
C ASP A 77 10.50 11.32 -6.57
N THR A 78 10.99 12.36 -5.90
CA THR A 78 10.72 13.76 -6.26
C THR A 78 11.28 14.18 -7.60
N SER A 79 12.18 13.40 -8.21
CA SER A 79 12.72 13.65 -9.55
C SER A 79 11.83 13.09 -10.67
N ASN A 80 10.83 12.28 -10.31
CA ASN A 80 9.91 11.67 -11.26
C ASN A 80 8.60 12.47 -11.30
N ASP A 81 8.56 13.53 -12.11
CA ASP A 81 7.40 14.43 -12.23
C ASP A 81 6.12 13.70 -12.69
N GLU A 82 6.26 12.60 -13.43
CA GLU A 82 5.13 11.79 -13.88
C GLU A 82 4.42 11.15 -12.68
N LEU A 83 5.17 10.56 -11.74
CA LEU A 83 4.61 9.76 -10.64
C LEU A 83 4.54 10.50 -9.30
N TYR A 84 5.45 11.44 -9.07
CA TYR A 84 5.51 12.17 -7.81
C TYR A 84 4.19 12.90 -7.53
N PHE A 85 3.76 12.84 -6.29
CA PHE A 85 2.64 13.62 -5.77
C PHE A 85 3.06 14.28 -4.46
N GLN A 86 2.85 15.59 -4.35
CA GLN A 86 3.30 16.33 -3.18
C GLN A 86 2.69 15.75 -1.90
N GLY A 87 3.52 15.59 -0.87
CA GLY A 87 3.09 15.09 0.43
C GLY A 87 2.83 13.59 0.50
N ILE A 88 3.13 12.82 -0.56
CA ILE A 88 3.09 11.34 -0.53
C ILE A 88 4.09 10.82 0.52
N ASP A 89 3.61 9.96 1.42
CA ASP A 89 4.42 9.42 2.53
C ASP A 89 4.14 7.93 2.79
N GLY A 90 3.38 7.26 1.92
CA GLY A 90 3.09 5.84 2.04
C GLY A 90 2.12 5.30 0.97
N LEU A 91 1.61 4.08 1.13
CA LEU A 91 1.83 3.13 2.23
C LEU A 91 2.49 1.85 1.72
N LYS A 92 1.86 1.15 0.78
CA LYS A 92 2.32 -0.19 0.39
C LYS A 92 1.96 -0.57 -1.04
N THR A 93 2.95 -1.11 -1.73
CA THR A 93 2.85 -1.78 -3.04
C THR A 93 2.52 -3.27 -2.87
N GLY A 94 1.84 -3.88 -3.84
CA GLY A 94 1.62 -5.33 -3.90
C GLY A 94 1.72 -5.84 -5.33
N PHE A 95 2.20 -7.06 -5.52
CA PHE A 95 2.20 -7.74 -6.81
C PHE A 95 2.28 -9.26 -6.62
N THR A 96 1.38 -9.97 -7.31
CA THR A 96 1.51 -11.37 -7.71
C THR A 96 0.99 -11.48 -9.14
N ASN A 97 1.29 -12.59 -9.82
CA ASN A 97 0.74 -12.81 -11.17
C ASN A 97 -0.80 -12.82 -11.18
N GLU A 98 -1.42 -13.33 -10.11
CA GLU A 98 -2.89 -13.38 -9.97
C GLU A 98 -3.49 -12.02 -9.59
N ALA A 99 -2.85 -11.28 -8.67
CA ALA A 99 -3.38 -10.02 -8.17
C ALA A 99 -3.15 -8.83 -9.10
N GLY A 100 -2.20 -8.94 -10.03
CA GLY A 100 -1.68 -7.80 -10.79
C GLY A 100 -0.96 -6.79 -9.88
N TYR A 101 -0.77 -5.58 -10.38
CA TYR A 101 -0.07 -4.51 -9.67
C TYR A 101 -1.05 -3.70 -8.81
N CYS A 102 -0.80 -3.70 -7.49
CA CYS A 102 -1.65 -3.02 -6.51
C CYS A 102 -0.83 -1.95 -5.76
N PHE A 103 -1.50 -0.88 -5.33
CA PHE A 103 -0.93 0.14 -4.47
C PHE A 103 -1.98 0.76 -3.54
N THR A 104 -1.62 0.90 -2.27
CA THR A 104 -2.32 1.74 -1.30
C THR A 104 -1.46 2.97 -1.07
N GLY A 105 -1.92 4.12 -1.57
CA GLY A 105 -1.22 5.39 -1.48
C GLY A 105 -1.80 6.29 -0.41
N THR A 106 -0.97 7.10 0.25
CA THR A 106 -1.43 8.18 1.12
C THR A 106 -0.55 9.40 1.00
N ALA A 107 -1.18 10.57 1.04
CA ALA A 107 -0.51 11.86 0.97
C ALA A 107 -1.13 12.86 1.94
N LYS A 108 -0.32 13.73 2.53
CA LYS A 108 -0.79 14.86 3.35
C LYS A 108 -0.90 16.13 2.51
N GLN A 109 -2.08 16.73 2.49
CA GLN A 109 -2.44 17.95 1.75
C GLN A 109 -3.04 18.97 2.73
N GLY A 110 -2.19 19.86 3.25
CA GLY A 110 -2.56 20.74 4.36
C GLY A 110 -2.99 19.95 5.59
N GLU A 111 -4.21 20.20 6.07
CA GLU A 111 -4.83 19.47 7.19
C GLU A 111 -5.47 18.14 6.78
N ASN A 112 -5.65 17.91 5.48
CA ASN A 112 -6.29 16.71 4.96
C ASN A 112 -5.26 15.61 4.68
N ARG A 113 -5.65 14.36 4.91
CA ARG A 113 -4.89 13.18 4.49
C ARG A 113 -5.69 12.41 3.44
N LEU A 114 -5.11 12.28 2.26
CA LEU A 114 -5.65 11.49 1.16
C LEU A 114 -5.25 10.02 1.33
N LEU A 115 -6.14 9.11 0.94
CA LEU A 115 -5.92 7.67 0.92
C LEU A 115 -6.57 7.10 -0.33
N SER A 116 -5.83 6.33 -1.11
CA SER A 116 -6.33 5.61 -2.28
C SER A 116 -5.93 4.14 -2.23
N VAL A 117 -6.72 3.30 -2.88
CA VAL A 117 -6.40 1.90 -3.12
C VAL A 117 -6.65 1.61 -4.59
N VAL A 118 -5.58 1.25 -5.30
CA VAL A 118 -5.62 0.79 -6.69
C VAL A 118 -5.21 -0.68 -6.70
N MET A 119 -5.98 -1.53 -7.38
CA MET A 119 -5.74 -2.97 -7.46
C MET A 119 -5.78 -3.45 -8.90
N GLY A 120 -4.95 -4.44 -9.23
CA GLY A 120 -5.06 -5.17 -10.49
C GLY A 120 -4.65 -4.43 -11.75
N THR A 121 -3.74 -3.45 -11.70
CA THR A 121 -3.21 -2.88 -12.93
C THR A 121 -2.31 -3.89 -13.64
N ASN A 122 -2.30 -3.85 -14.97
CA ASN A 122 -1.51 -4.75 -15.82
C ASN A 122 -0.02 -4.35 -15.90
N GLU A 123 0.31 -3.12 -15.52
CA GLU A 123 1.67 -2.59 -15.51
C GLU A 123 2.03 -1.97 -14.16
N ASP A 124 3.31 -2.04 -13.80
CA ASP A 124 3.82 -1.53 -12.52
C ASP A 124 3.62 -0.03 -12.37
N THR A 125 3.85 0.74 -13.42
CA THR A 125 3.72 2.20 -13.40
C THR A 125 2.25 2.64 -13.30
N LYS A 126 1.32 1.87 -13.90
CA LYS A 126 -0.10 2.25 -13.98
C LYS A 126 -0.76 2.42 -12.61
N ARG A 127 -0.43 1.61 -11.60
CA ARG A 127 -0.98 1.77 -10.24
C ARG A 127 -0.69 3.13 -9.62
N PHE A 128 0.46 3.73 -9.97
CA PHE A 128 0.89 5.03 -9.47
C PHE A 128 0.23 6.17 -10.25
N ILE A 129 0.10 6.03 -11.57
CA ILE A 129 -0.63 6.98 -12.43
C ILE A 129 -2.09 7.07 -11.98
N GLU A 130 -2.78 5.94 -11.79
CA GLU A 130 -4.17 5.95 -11.34
C GLU A 130 -4.32 6.48 -9.92
N THR A 131 -3.36 6.21 -9.04
CA THR A 131 -3.34 6.80 -7.70
C THR A 131 -3.23 8.33 -7.76
N LYS A 132 -2.33 8.85 -8.60
CA LYS A 132 -2.15 10.28 -8.81
C LYS A 132 -3.41 10.91 -9.40
N ASN A 133 -4.05 10.26 -10.37
CA ASN A 133 -5.33 10.69 -10.92
C ASN A 133 -6.36 10.84 -9.79
N ILE A 134 -6.60 9.78 -9.01
CA ILE A 134 -7.55 9.80 -7.88
C ILE A 134 -7.25 10.95 -6.91
N PHE A 135 -5.98 11.18 -6.57
CA PHE A 135 -5.59 12.28 -5.67
C PHE A 135 -5.84 13.67 -6.23
N ILE A 136 -5.70 13.87 -7.55
CA ILE A 136 -5.97 15.17 -8.20
C ILE A 136 -7.47 15.47 -8.24
N TRP A 137 -8.34 14.45 -8.22
CA TRP A 137 -9.80 14.63 -8.24
C TRP A 137 -10.42 14.94 -6.87
N MET A 138 -9.66 14.86 -5.76
CA MET A 138 -10.13 15.10 -4.38
C MET A 138 -9.80 16.51 -3.89
#